data_AF-A0A523PN57-F1
#
_entry.id   AF-A0A523PN57-F1
#
_cell.length_a   1.000
_cell.length_b   1.000
_cell.length_c   1.000
_cell.angle_alpha   90.00
_cell.angle_beta   90.00
_cell.angle_gamma   90.00
#
_symmetry.space_group_name_H-M   'P 1'
#
loop_
_entity.id
_entity.type
_entity.pdbx_description
1 polymer ?
#
loop_
_entity_poly.entity_id
_entity_poly.type
_entity_poly.pdbx_seq_one_letter_code
_entity_poly.pdbx_strand_id
1 'polypeptide(L)'
;MCGIAGLIYKGKSSGIGQELTSMLQALKHRGPDSTGFALYGHPKADQYIMRFKVAEQEEVKKGFEIRKQMKERKAAVDARMAEMGAKMEAQEQATDYAYRYVFSFDGDLRRLADYIEDIEGAEILSLGHGLELIKDLGDANRVSAQYGLDDFEGTHAIGHTRMATESDVDIRSAHPYWAYPFNDVSVVHNGQLTNYWNKRRALERRGHRFISNCDSELIAVYLADSMDRDGDLEESMHRSISELDGVFTYVVATQDRVGMAKDVMAAKPMVLYESDDLIALASEEVAIRTIFPHEIDTYDPYEGEVRVWQS
;
A
#
# COMPACT_ATOMS: atom_id res chain seq x y z
N MET A 1 7.61 14.63 9.78
CA MET A 1 7.87 13.26 10.28
C MET A 1 6.68 12.44 9.84
N CYS A 2 6.82 11.41 9.01
CA CYS A 2 5.66 10.73 8.41
C CYS A 2 4.62 10.23 9.44
N GLY A 3 3.38 10.09 8.99
CA GLY A 3 2.28 9.48 9.75
C GLY A 3 1.85 8.18 9.08
N ILE A 4 1.57 7.15 9.87
CA ILE A 4 0.92 5.92 9.40
C ILE A 4 -0.38 5.72 10.17
N ALA A 5 -1.37 5.13 9.50
CA ALA A 5 -2.65 4.75 10.07
C ALA A 5 -3.12 3.44 9.45
N GLY A 6 -3.91 2.68 10.20
CA GLY A 6 -4.56 1.47 9.70
C GLY A 6 -5.74 1.08 10.57
N LEU A 7 -6.65 0.31 9.97
CA LEU A 7 -7.82 -0.22 10.64
C LEU A 7 -8.21 -1.56 10.03
N ILE A 8 -8.79 -2.44 10.83
CA ILE A 8 -9.31 -3.73 10.40
C ILE A 8 -10.56 -4.08 11.20
N TYR A 9 -11.63 -4.40 10.47
CA TYR A 9 -12.87 -4.92 11.03
C TYR A 9 -12.84 -6.45 11.08
N LYS A 10 -13.32 -7.02 12.18
CA LYS A 10 -13.47 -8.46 12.39
C LYS A 10 -14.87 -8.91 11.95
N GLY A 11 -14.92 -9.84 11.01
CA GLY A 11 -16.11 -10.50 10.49
C GLY A 11 -17.06 -9.61 9.69
N LYS A 12 -16.69 -8.38 9.35
CA LYS A 12 -17.55 -7.42 8.64
C LYS A 12 -16.78 -6.43 7.79
N SER A 13 -17.49 -5.76 6.88
CA SER A 13 -17.00 -4.60 6.15
C SER A 13 -17.61 -3.31 6.65
N SER A 14 -16.90 -2.20 6.41
CA SER A 14 -17.35 -0.84 6.70
C SER A 14 -16.86 0.11 5.60
N GLY A 15 -17.23 1.39 5.71
CA GLY A 15 -16.74 2.50 4.88
C GLY A 15 -15.29 2.87 5.20
N ILE A 16 -14.38 1.91 5.03
CA ILE A 16 -12.96 2.02 5.38
C ILE A 16 -12.24 3.16 4.64
N GLY A 17 -12.72 3.56 3.47
CA GLY A 17 -12.15 4.66 2.71
C GLY A 17 -12.36 6.01 3.38
N GLN A 18 -13.58 6.32 3.84
CA GLN A 18 -13.87 7.54 4.58
C GLN A 18 -13.18 7.56 5.95
N GLU A 19 -13.17 6.43 6.64
CA GLU A 19 -12.54 6.28 7.96
C GLU A 19 -11.02 6.50 7.87
N LEU A 20 -10.34 5.80 6.96
CA LEU A 20 -8.89 5.98 6.77
C LEU A 20 -8.55 7.39 6.28
N THR A 21 -9.38 7.99 5.42
CA THR A 21 -9.21 9.40 4.99
C THR A 21 -9.22 10.34 6.18
N SER A 22 -10.18 10.16 7.10
CA SER A 22 -10.30 10.97 8.31
C SER A 22 -9.07 10.80 9.23
N MET A 23 -8.62 9.56 9.41
CA MET A 23 -7.41 9.25 10.19
C MET A 23 -6.17 9.91 9.60
N LEU A 24 -5.93 9.77 8.28
CA LEU A 24 -4.76 10.35 7.62
C LEU A 24 -4.82 11.88 7.57
N GLN A 25 -6.02 12.46 7.42
CA GLN A 25 -6.21 13.91 7.44
C GLN A 25 -5.84 14.50 8.82
N ALA A 26 -6.17 13.80 9.90
CA ALA A 26 -5.73 14.19 11.25
C ALA A 26 -4.21 14.08 11.45
N LEU A 27 -3.52 13.28 10.61
CA LEU A 27 -2.06 13.20 10.56
C LEU A 27 -1.43 14.13 9.49
N LYS A 28 -2.17 15.09 8.91
CA LYS A 28 -1.63 15.99 7.88
C LYS A 28 -0.41 16.79 8.36
N HIS A 29 -0.36 17.17 9.64
CA HIS A 29 0.78 17.90 10.22
C HIS A 29 2.07 17.08 10.22
N ARG A 30 1.97 15.75 10.12
CA ARG A 30 3.11 14.84 9.99
C ARG A 30 3.67 14.80 8.56
N GLY A 31 2.82 14.98 7.56
CA GLY A 31 3.20 14.92 6.15
C GLY A 31 2.13 15.49 5.23
N PRO A 32 2.24 16.75 4.78
CA PRO A 32 1.22 17.38 3.94
C PRO A 32 1.42 17.15 2.44
N ASP A 33 2.54 16.53 2.03
CA ASP A 33 3.02 16.59 0.64
C ASP A 33 2.40 15.50 -0.23
N SER A 34 2.22 14.30 0.32
CA SER A 34 1.58 13.17 -0.37
C SER A 34 0.89 12.24 0.61
N THR A 35 -0.16 11.61 0.12
CA THR A 35 -0.95 10.64 0.88
C THR A 35 -1.15 9.40 0.04
N GLY A 36 -1.09 8.24 0.68
CA GLY A 36 -1.44 6.99 0.04
C GLY A 36 -2.28 6.08 0.93
N PHE A 37 -3.00 5.20 0.25
CA PHE A 37 -4.00 4.28 0.75
C PHE A 37 -3.74 2.90 0.13
N ALA A 38 -3.86 1.87 0.95
CA ALA A 38 -4.03 0.50 0.52
C ALA A 38 -5.33 0.02 1.14
N LEU A 39 -6.34 -0.13 0.28
CA LEU A 39 -7.71 -0.47 0.66
C LEU A 39 -7.97 -1.91 0.22
N TYR A 40 -8.58 -2.71 1.09
CA TYR A 40 -8.90 -4.10 0.80
C TYR A 40 -10.42 -4.26 0.74
N GLY A 41 -10.90 -4.34 -0.50
CA GLY A 41 -12.33 -4.55 -0.79
C GLY A 41 -12.73 -6.02 -0.68
N HIS A 42 -13.86 -6.36 -1.29
CA HIS A 42 -14.36 -7.73 -1.35
C HIS A 42 -13.80 -8.47 -2.59
N PRO A 43 -12.82 -9.38 -2.42
CA PRO A 43 -12.35 -10.19 -3.52
C PRO A 43 -13.46 -11.14 -3.98
N LYS A 44 -13.80 -11.11 -5.27
CA LYS A 44 -14.55 -12.22 -5.88
C LYS A 44 -13.54 -13.31 -6.26
N ALA A 45 -13.90 -14.57 -6.01
CA ALA A 45 -12.97 -15.71 -6.07
C ALA A 45 -12.14 -15.81 -7.36
N ASP A 46 -12.71 -15.40 -8.51
CA ASP A 46 -12.08 -15.52 -9.83
C ASP A 46 -11.64 -14.18 -10.43
N GLN A 47 -11.58 -13.11 -9.61
CA GLN A 47 -11.29 -11.77 -10.08
C GLN A 47 -9.98 -11.23 -9.52
N TYR A 48 -9.28 -10.50 -10.38
CA TYR A 48 -8.15 -9.67 -10.04
C TYR A 48 -8.50 -8.20 -10.27
N ILE A 49 -7.98 -7.37 -9.38
CA ILE A 49 -8.00 -5.92 -9.49
C ILE A 49 -6.57 -5.47 -9.75
N MET A 50 -6.38 -4.70 -10.82
CA MET A 50 -5.11 -4.07 -11.15
C MET A 50 -5.27 -2.56 -11.17
N ARG A 51 -4.44 -1.88 -10.40
CA ARG A 51 -4.25 -0.43 -10.53
C ARG A 51 -2.92 -0.16 -11.18
N PHE A 52 -2.91 0.68 -12.20
CA PHE A 52 -1.69 1.04 -12.91
C PHE A 52 -1.77 2.47 -13.42
N LYS A 53 -0.61 3.06 -13.68
CA LYS A 53 -0.47 4.37 -14.32
C LYS A 53 0.31 4.24 -15.63
N VAL A 54 0.11 5.20 -16.54
CA VAL A 54 0.76 5.27 -17.86
C VAL A 54 1.60 6.54 -18.07
N ALA A 55 1.71 7.37 -17.04
CA ALA A 55 2.56 8.54 -16.98
C ALA A 55 2.73 8.99 -15.52
N GLU A 56 3.75 9.80 -15.27
CA GLU A 56 3.87 10.52 -14.00
C GLU A 56 3.07 11.82 -14.02
N GLN A 57 2.54 12.22 -12.85
CA GLN A 57 1.75 13.45 -12.73
C GLN A 57 2.51 14.70 -13.21
N GLU A 58 3.83 14.74 -13.04
CA GLU A 58 4.68 15.84 -13.52
C GLU A 58 4.79 15.90 -15.05
N GLU A 59 4.78 14.75 -15.72
CA GLU A 59 4.85 14.65 -17.18
C GLU A 59 3.56 15.16 -17.83
N VAL A 60 2.41 14.88 -17.20
CA VAL A 60 1.09 15.33 -17.67
C VAL A 60 1.03 16.86 -17.78
N LYS A 61 1.78 17.59 -16.94
CA LYS A 61 1.85 19.06 -16.95
C LYS A 61 2.69 19.64 -18.11
N LYS A 62 3.50 18.82 -18.80
CA LYS A 62 4.57 19.31 -19.70
C LYS A 62 4.24 19.36 -21.19
N GLY A 63 3.03 19.00 -21.67
CA GLY A 63 2.64 19.29 -23.06
C GLY A 63 1.52 18.43 -23.66
N PHE A 64 1.26 18.60 -24.97
CA PHE A 64 0.23 17.85 -25.70
C PHE A 64 0.68 16.44 -26.14
N GLU A 65 1.98 16.21 -26.30
CA GLU A 65 2.53 14.92 -26.76
C GLU A 65 2.32 13.80 -25.74
N ILE A 66 2.45 14.10 -24.44
CA ILE A 66 2.23 13.13 -23.36
C ILE A 66 0.81 12.56 -23.41
N ARG A 67 -0.20 13.35 -23.81
CA ARG A 67 -1.59 12.86 -23.94
C ARG A 67 -1.73 11.81 -25.03
N LYS A 68 -0.95 11.91 -26.10
CA LYS A 68 -0.93 10.89 -27.16
C LYS A 68 -0.20 9.64 -26.67
N GLN A 69 0.96 9.80 -26.05
CA GLN A 69 1.73 8.70 -25.47
C GLN A 69 0.94 7.92 -24.42
N MET A 70 0.21 8.58 -23.52
CA MET A 70 -0.64 7.92 -22.53
C MET A 70 -1.71 7.05 -23.17
N LYS A 71 -2.35 7.52 -24.26
CA LYS A 71 -3.33 6.72 -25.01
C LYS A 71 -2.69 5.51 -25.67
N GLU A 72 -1.51 5.68 -26.25
CA GLU A 72 -0.74 4.59 -26.89
C GLU A 72 -0.31 3.54 -25.85
N ARG A 73 0.20 3.98 -24.69
CA ARG A 73 0.58 3.12 -23.57
C ARG A 73 -0.62 2.35 -23.03
N LYS A 74 -1.75 3.02 -22.77
CA LYS A 74 -2.99 2.35 -22.33
C LYS A 74 -3.46 1.30 -23.34
N ALA A 75 -3.45 1.64 -24.63
CA ALA A 75 -3.81 0.69 -25.69
C ALA A 75 -2.83 -0.51 -25.76
N ALA A 76 -1.54 -0.28 -25.50
CA ALA A 76 -0.56 -1.35 -25.40
C ALA A 76 -0.83 -2.26 -24.19
N VAL A 77 -1.20 -1.70 -23.02
CA VAL A 77 -1.61 -2.49 -21.84
C VAL A 77 -2.81 -3.36 -22.19
N ASP A 78 -3.86 -2.79 -22.79
CA ASP A 78 -5.04 -3.56 -23.22
C ASP A 78 -4.68 -4.71 -24.16
N ALA A 79 -3.80 -4.44 -25.14
CA ALA A 79 -3.37 -5.43 -26.12
C ALA A 79 -2.58 -6.56 -25.46
N ARG A 80 -1.63 -6.25 -24.56
CA ARG A 80 -0.83 -7.24 -23.84
C ARG A 80 -1.70 -8.11 -22.92
N MET A 81 -2.68 -7.52 -22.25
CA MET A 81 -3.66 -8.26 -21.46
C MET A 81 -4.49 -9.22 -22.30
N ALA A 82 -5.01 -8.76 -23.45
CA ALA A 82 -5.79 -9.60 -24.36
C ALA A 82 -4.95 -10.73 -24.96
N GLU A 83 -3.70 -10.45 -25.35
CA GLU A 83 -2.74 -11.44 -25.88
C GLU A 83 -2.45 -12.55 -24.87
N MET A 84 -2.27 -12.19 -23.59
CA MET A 84 -2.07 -13.15 -22.51
C MET A 84 -3.35 -13.94 -22.16
N GLY A 85 -4.52 -13.51 -22.64
CA GLY A 85 -5.79 -14.18 -22.40
C GLY A 85 -6.57 -13.68 -21.16
N ALA A 86 -6.24 -12.49 -20.64
CA ALA A 86 -7.02 -11.86 -19.58
C ALA A 86 -8.41 -11.45 -20.09
N LYS A 87 -9.45 -11.80 -19.33
CA LYS A 87 -10.84 -11.48 -19.66
C LYS A 87 -11.29 -10.26 -18.86
N MET A 88 -11.39 -9.12 -19.54
CA MET A 88 -11.81 -7.86 -18.93
C MET A 88 -13.26 -7.89 -18.49
N GLU A 89 -13.51 -7.45 -17.26
CA GLU A 89 -14.85 -7.31 -16.69
C GLU A 89 -15.24 -5.84 -16.48
N ALA A 90 -14.31 -5.03 -15.99
CA ALA A 90 -14.50 -3.60 -15.85
C ALA A 90 -13.21 -2.84 -16.13
N GLN A 91 -13.35 -1.66 -16.71
CA GLN A 91 -12.28 -0.69 -16.90
C GLN A 91 -12.76 0.66 -16.41
N GLU A 92 -12.01 1.25 -15.51
CA GLU A 92 -12.28 2.56 -14.98
C GLU A 92 -11.05 3.44 -15.14
N GLN A 93 -11.28 4.67 -15.56
CA GLN A 93 -10.26 5.71 -15.59
C GLN A 93 -10.35 6.50 -14.29
N ALA A 94 -9.43 6.23 -13.37
CA ALA A 94 -9.40 6.90 -12.06
C ALA A 94 -8.90 8.34 -12.19
N THR A 95 -7.92 8.59 -13.06
CA THR A 95 -7.42 9.93 -13.40
C THR A 95 -7.01 9.99 -14.88
N ASP A 96 -6.51 11.13 -15.35
CA ASP A 96 -5.97 11.28 -16.71
C ASP A 96 -4.88 10.26 -17.05
N TYR A 97 -4.17 9.72 -16.06
CA TYR A 97 -3.00 8.85 -16.22
C TYR A 97 -3.08 7.54 -15.43
N ALA A 98 -4.08 7.34 -14.57
CA ALA A 98 -4.24 6.16 -13.73
C ALA A 98 -5.56 5.43 -14.02
N TYR A 99 -5.50 4.10 -14.00
CA TYR A 99 -6.59 3.21 -14.37
C TYR A 99 -6.78 2.11 -13.33
N ARG A 100 -8.03 1.63 -13.24
CA ARG A 100 -8.44 0.51 -12.39
C ARG A 100 -9.13 -0.53 -13.26
N TYR A 101 -8.52 -1.71 -13.37
CA TYR A 101 -9.00 -2.81 -14.20
C TYR A 101 -9.46 -3.96 -13.32
N VAL A 102 -10.62 -4.53 -13.63
CA VAL A 102 -11.13 -5.77 -13.04
C VAL A 102 -11.20 -6.81 -14.14
N PHE A 103 -10.60 -7.97 -13.91
CA PHE A 103 -10.49 -9.02 -14.92
C PHE A 103 -10.34 -10.41 -14.29
N SER A 104 -10.64 -11.45 -15.06
CA SER A 104 -10.31 -12.83 -14.74
C SER A 104 -9.13 -13.31 -15.57
N PHE A 105 -8.27 -14.15 -14.98
CA PHE A 105 -7.05 -14.64 -15.62
C PHE A 105 -6.59 -15.97 -15.02
N ASP A 106 -6.45 -16.98 -15.86
CA ASP A 106 -6.05 -18.34 -15.45
C ASP A 106 -4.54 -18.60 -15.63
N GLY A 107 -3.77 -17.57 -16.00
CA GLY A 107 -2.34 -17.67 -16.28
C GLY A 107 -1.46 -17.21 -15.12
N ASP A 108 -0.15 -17.10 -15.41
CA ASP A 108 0.85 -16.62 -14.45
C ASP A 108 0.79 -15.08 -14.34
N LEU A 109 0.28 -14.58 -13.21
CA LEU A 109 0.15 -13.14 -12.93
C LEU A 109 1.49 -12.41 -12.95
N ARG A 110 2.57 -13.05 -12.50
CA ARG A 110 3.90 -12.45 -12.53
C ARG A 110 4.33 -12.18 -13.96
N ARG A 111 4.14 -13.17 -14.85
CA ARG A 111 4.42 -13.01 -16.29
C ARG A 111 3.55 -11.92 -16.92
N LEU A 112 2.27 -11.85 -16.58
CA LEU A 112 1.38 -10.79 -17.06
C LEU A 112 1.89 -9.42 -16.62
N ALA A 113 2.24 -9.27 -15.34
CA ALA A 113 2.68 -8.01 -14.77
C ALA A 113 4.05 -7.57 -15.34
N ASP A 114 5.01 -8.49 -15.43
CA ASP A 114 6.31 -8.24 -16.11
C ASP A 114 6.09 -7.82 -17.57
N TYR A 115 5.18 -8.48 -18.28
CA TYR A 115 4.86 -8.14 -19.66
C TYR A 115 4.15 -6.79 -19.76
N ILE A 116 3.35 -6.36 -18.80
CA ILE A 116 2.74 -5.02 -18.83
C ILE A 116 3.79 -3.93 -18.55
N GLU A 117 4.64 -4.11 -17.54
CA GLU A 117 5.62 -3.09 -17.14
C GLU A 117 6.80 -2.93 -18.08
N ASP A 118 7.01 -3.87 -19.00
CA ASP A 118 7.95 -3.69 -20.13
C ASP A 118 7.47 -2.59 -21.12
N ILE A 119 6.24 -2.10 -20.98
CA ILE A 119 5.80 -0.87 -21.67
C ILE A 119 6.41 0.34 -20.96
N GLU A 120 7.32 1.05 -21.64
CA GLU A 120 7.95 2.25 -21.09
C GLU A 120 6.91 3.30 -20.64
N GLY A 121 6.96 3.64 -19.35
CA GLY A 121 6.05 4.60 -18.71
C GLY A 121 4.76 3.99 -18.15
N ALA A 122 4.53 2.68 -18.31
CA ALA A 122 3.50 1.95 -17.57
C ALA A 122 4.08 1.39 -16.26
N GLU A 123 3.35 1.56 -15.16
CA GLU A 123 3.74 1.05 -13.84
C GLU A 123 2.51 0.48 -13.15
N ILE A 124 2.60 -0.76 -12.67
CA ILE A 124 1.54 -1.38 -11.87
C ILE A 124 1.73 -0.95 -10.42
N LEU A 125 0.69 -0.34 -9.85
CA LEU A 125 0.66 0.13 -8.47
C LEU A 125 0.23 -1.00 -7.52
N SER A 126 -0.77 -1.78 -7.92
CA SER A 126 -1.18 -3.00 -7.23
C SER A 126 -1.81 -4.00 -8.20
N LEU A 127 -1.62 -5.28 -7.90
CA LEU A 127 -2.28 -6.40 -8.54
C LEU A 127 -2.58 -7.45 -7.47
N GLY A 128 -3.84 -7.85 -7.37
CA GLY A 128 -4.29 -8.82 -6.38
C GLY A 128 -5.80 -9.06 -6.45
N HIS A 129 -6.33 -9.76 -5.47
CA HIS A 129 -7.77 -10.04 -5.40
C HIS A 129 -8.55 -8.92 -4.72
N GLY A 130 -7.95 -8.23 -3.74
CA GLY A 130 -8.64 -7.22 -2.94
C GLY A 130 -7.88 -5.90 -2.80
N LEU A 131 -6.55 -5.91 -2.95
CA LEU A 131 -5.70 -4.74 -2.75
C LEU A 131 -5.84 -3.70 -3.85
N GLU A 132 -6.29 -2.51 -3.44
CA GLU A 132 -6.27 -1.31 -4.25
C GLU A 132 -5.30 -0.29 -3.64
N LEU A 133 -4.16 -0.08 -4.31
CA LEU A 133 -3.17 0.92 -3.92
C LEU A 133 -3.42 2.23 -4.65
N ILE A 134 -3.65 3.30 -3.88
CA ILE A 134 -3.81 4.67 -4.37
C ILE A 134 -2.77 5.54 -3.68
N LYS A 135 -1.98 6.28 -4.46
CA LYS A 135 -1.05 7.27 -3.92
C LYS A 135 -0.91 8.44 -4.88
N ASP A 136 -0.96 9.65 -4.34
CA ASP A 136 -0.87 10.87 -5.13
C ASP A 136 -0.40 12.06 -4.27
N LEU A 137 -0.11 13.18 -4.92
CA LEU A 137 0.31 14.41 -4.27
C LEU A 137 -0.88 15.12 -3.59
N GLY A 138 -0.63 15.61 -2.38
CA GLY A 138 -1.60 16.33 -1.56
C GLY A 138 -2.02 15.59 -0.29
N ASP A 139 -2.91 16.24 0.46
CA ASP A 139 -3.48 15.70 1.69
C ASP A 139 -4.54 14.62 1.43
N ALA A 140 -4.92 13.93 2.49
CA ALA A 140 -5.84 12.80 2.44
C ALA A 140 -7.18 13.17 1.81
N ASN A 141 -7.74 14.33 2.14
CA ASN A 141 -9.02 14.79 1.57
C ASN A 141 -8.92 14.99 0.06
N ARG A 142 -7.83 15.61 -0.42
CA ARG A 142 -7.63 15.81 -1.86
C ARG A 142 -7.51 14.49 -2.60
N VAL A 143 -6.71 13.56 -2.07
CA VAL A 143 -6.52 12.24 -2.70
C VAL A 143 -7.81 11.42 -2.63
N SER A 144 -8.53 11.41 -1.49
CA SER A 144 -9.83 10.74 -1.38
C SER A 144 -10.82 11.24 -2.43
N ALA A 145 -11.00 12.57 -2.52
CA ALA A 145 -11.94 13.17 -3.46
C ALA A 145 -11.57 12.90 -4.94
N GLN A 146 -10.27 12.88 -5.26
CA GLN A 146 -9.79 12.62 -6.62
C GLN A 146 -10.06 11.18 -7.07
N TYR A 147 -10.01 10.22 -6.15
CA TYR A 147 -10.17 8.79 -6.45
C TYR A 147 -11.52 8.21 -5.97
N GLY A 148 -12.42 9.04 -5.43
CA GLY A 148 -13.74 8.63 -4.96
C GLY A 148 -13.71 7.65 -3.78
N LEU A 149 -12.77 7.82 -2.84
CA LEU A 149 -12.55 6.83 -1.78
C LEU A 149 -13.61 6.87 -0.66
N ASP A 150 -14.41 7.94 -0.57
CA ASP A 150 -15.41 8.09 0.49
C ASP A 150 -16.47 6.97 0.48
N ASP A 151 -16.77 6.42 -0.71
CA ASP A 151 -17.73 5.33 -0.89
C ASP A 151 -17.07 3.93 -0.89
N PHE A 152 -15.77 3.84 -0.56
CA PHE A 152 -15.06 2.56 -0.58
C PHE A 152 -15.41 1.71 0.65
N GLU A 153 -16.08 0.59 0.40
CA GLU A 153 -16.36 -0.43 1.41
C GLU A 153 -15.36 -1.60 1.35
N GLY A 154 -14.94 -2.07 2.52
CA GLY A 154 -14.01 -3.19 2.65
C GLY A 154 -13.78 -3.60 4.08
N THR A 155 -12.84 -4.52 4.30
CA THR A 155 -12.58 -5.09 5.62
C THR A 155 -11.49 -4.32 6.38
N HIS A 156 -10.47 -3.87 5.67
CA HIS A 156 -9.33 -3.21 6.29
C HIS A 156 -8.59 -2.28 5.33
N ALA A 157 -7.84 -1.36 5.92
CA ALA A 157 -7.06 -0.40 5.18
C ALA A 157 -5.81 0.00 5.94
N ILE A 158 -4.75 0.35 5.21
CA ILE A 158 -3.57 1.01 5.76
C ILE A 158 -3.21 2.21 4.89
N GLY A 159 -2.62 3.24 5.51
CA GLY A 159 -2.31 4.46 4.82
C GLY A 159 -1.15 5.22 5.44
N HIS A 160 -0.65 6.19 4.69
CA HIS A 160 0.54 6.93 5.05
C HIS A 160 0.45 8.39 4.57
N THR A 161 0.89 9.31 5.43
CA THR A 161 1.15 10.72 5.10
C THR A 161 2.65 10.99 5.11
N ARG A 162 3.18 11.48 4.00
CA ARG A 162 4.62 11.72 3.83
C ARG A 162 4.95 13.20 3.91
N MET A 163 6.03 13.52 4.62
CA MET A 163 6.73 14.80 4.50
C MET A 163 7.97 14.58 3.65
N ALA A 164 8.07 15.25 2.51
CA ALA A 164 9.27 15.22 1.70
C ALA A 164 10.39 15.97 2.44
N THR A 165 11.51 15.30 2.69
CA THR A 165 12.71 15.91 3.28
C THR A 165 13.62 16.54 2.23
N GLU A 166 13.33 16.32 0.95
CA GLU A 166 14.04 16.83 -0.21
C GLU A 166 13.07 17.60 -1.14
N SER A 167 13.62 18.42 -2.03
CA SER A 167 12.89 19.40 -2.85
C SER A 167 11.88 18.80 -3.84
N ASP A 168 12.06 17.55 -4.26
CA ASP A 168 11.21 16.87 -5.24
C ASP A 168 10.32 15.82 -4.57
N VAL A 169 9.00 15.98 -4.74
CA VAL A 169 8.00 15.05 -4.21
C VAL A 169 7.71 13.98 -5.25
N ASP A 170 8.51 12.91 -5.26
CA ASP A 170 8.27 11.76 -6.13
C ASP A 170 7.23 10.80 -5.51
N ILE A 171 6.15 10.52 -6.26
CA ILE A 171 5.09 9.57 -5.92
C ILE A 171 5.64 8.13 -5.85
N ARG A 172 6.69 7.79 -6.61
CA ARG A 172 7.33 6.47 -6.51
C ARG A 172 7.89 6.21 -5.12
N SER A 173 8.34 7.28 -4.46
CA SER A 173 8.83 7.26 -3.09
C SER A 173 7.71 7.37 -2.04
N ALA A 174 6.44 7.51 -2.46
CA ALA A 174 5.30 7.56 -1.56
C ALA A 174 4.77 6.14 -1.25
N HIS A 175 4.45 5.93 0.02
CA HIS A 175 3.76 4.76 0.56
C HIS A 175 2.27 4.78 0.23
N PRO A 176 1.55 3.64 0.38
CA PRO A 176 2.05 2.30 0.71
C PRO A 176 2.94 1.66 -0.38
N TYR A 177 3.67 0.61 0.00
CA TYR A 177 4.44 -0.23 -0.93
C TYR A 177 3.82 -1.61 -1.05
N TRP A 178 3.55 -2.01 -2.29
CA TRP A 178 3.11 -3.34 -2.65
C TRP A 178 4.33 -4.25 -2.91
N ALA A 179 4.30 -5.47 -2.38
CA ALA A 179 5.37 -6.45 -2.56
C ALA A 179 5.29 -7.09 -3.96
N TYR A 180 5.73 -6.41 -5.01
CA TYR A 180 5.75 -7.02 -6.35
C TYR A 180 6.54 -8.35 -6.36
N PRO A 181 6.05 -9.44 -6.99
CA PRO A 181 4.76 -9.63 -7.67
C PRO A 181 3.71 -10.35 -6.79
N PHE A 182 3.88 -10.33 -5.47
CA PHE A 182 3.02 -11.03 -4.52
C PHE A 182 1.66 -10.35 -4.39
N ASN A 183 0.59 -11.11 -4.56
CA ASN A 183 -0.76 -10.59 -4.46
C ASN A 183 -1.03 -10.06 -3.05
N ASP A 184 -1.71 -8.92 -2.98
CA ASP A 184 -2.38 -8.46 -1.77
C ASP A 184 -1.46 -8.23 -0.56
N VAL A 185 -0.14 -7.99 -0.71
CA VAL A 185 0.76 -7.64 0.41
C VAL A 185 1.21 -6.19 0.29
N SER A 186 0.80 -5.35 1.24
CA SER A 186 1.12 -3.92 1.26
C SER A 186 1.66 -3.48 2.61
N VAL A 187 2.64 -2.56 2.61
CA VAL A 187 3.29 -2.05 3.83
C VAL A 187 3.29 -0.53 3.87
N VAL A 188 3.00 0.02 5.04
CA VAL A 188 3.34 1.39 5.44
C VAL A 188 4.38 1.37 6.54
N HIS A 189 5.36 2.27 6.47
CA HIS A 189 6.52 2.26 7.34
C HIS A 189 6.88 3.68 7.77
N ASN A 190 7.14 3.85 9.05
CA ASN A 190 7.74 5.04 9.63
C ASN A 190 9.06 4.66 10.28
N GLY A 191 10.16 5.21 9.78
CA GLY A 191 11.48 4.78 10.21
C GLY A 191 12.53 4.91 9.15
N GLN A 192 13.68 4.30 9.43
CA GLN A 192 14.77 4.10 8.48
C GLN A 192 15.48 2.79 8.78
N LEU A 193 15.67 1.96 7.74
CA LEU A 193 16.47 0.73 7.83
C LEU A 193 17.95 1.00 7.53
N THR A 194 18.84 0.67 8.47
CA THR A 194 20.30 0.85 8.34
C THR A 194 20.95 -0.23 7.48
N ASN A 195 20.38 -1.44 7.46
CA ASN A 195 20.92 -2.57 6.70
C ASN A 195 20.24 -2.81 5.33
N TYR A 196 19.50 -1.81 4.82
CA TYR A 196 18.72 -1.86 3.58
C TYR A 196 19.46 -2.50 2.40
N TRP A 197 20.61 -1.95 2.01
CA TRP A 197 21.36 -2.40 0.83
C TRP A 197 21.89 -3.83 0.94
N ASN A 198 22.09 -4.34 2.16
CA ASN A 198 22.52 -5.71 2.36
C ASN A 198 21.35 -6.68 2.14
N LYS A 199 20.20 -6.37 2.74
CA LYS A 199 18.99 -7.17 2.63
C LYS A 199 18.40 -7.14 1.22
N ARG A 200 18.37 -5.97 0.58
CA ARG A 200 17.97 -5.81 -0.83
C ARG A 200 18.78 -6.73 -1.75
N ARG A 201 20.11 -6.67 -1.69
CA ARG A 201 20.98 -7.53 -2.51
C ARG A 201 20.76 -9.02 -2.26
N ALA A 202 20.43 -9.41 -1.03
CA ALA A 202 20.10 -10.80 -0.71
C ALA A 202 18.77 -11.24 -1.33
N LEU A 203 17.76 -10.38 -1.36
CA LEU A 203 16.48 -10.63 -2.02
C LEU A 203 16.59 -10.60 -3.56
N GLU A 204 17.36 -9.68 -4.13
CA GLU A 204 17.63 -9.63 -5.57
C GLU A 204 18.31 -10.91 -6.08
N ARG A 205 19.27 -11.46 -5.31
CA ARG A 205 19.89 -12.76 -5.62
C ARG A 205 18.91 -13.93 -5.59
N ARG A 206 17.77 -13.77 -4.92
CA ARG A 206 16.67 -14.74 -4.88
C ARG A 206 15.62 -14.52 -5.97
N GLY A 207 15.84 -13.53 -6.84
CA GLY A 207 14.96 -13.28 -8.00
C GLY A 207 13.84 -12.28 -7.71
N HIS A 208 13.91 -11.54 -6.60
CA HIS A 208 13.00 -10.44 -6.31
C HIS A 208 13.43 -9.16 -7.02
N ARG A 209 12.45 -8.37 -7.46
CA ARG A 209 12.65 -7.11 -8.17
C ARG A 209 12.20 -5.96 -7.27
N PHE A 210 12.95 -4.88 -7.29
CA PHE A 210 12.66 -3.65 -6.55
C PHE A 210 12.47 -2.50 -7.54
N ILE A 211 11.39 -1.74 -7.37
CA ILE A 211 10.95 -0.65 -8.24
C ILE A 211 11.41 0.71 -7.68
N SER A 212 11.63 0.79 -6.36
CA SER A 212 12.07 2.01 -5.67
C SER A 212 13.42 1.81 -4.98
N ASN A 213 14.01 2.92 -4.50
CA ASN A 213 15.15 2.88 -3.56
C ASN A 213 14.70 3.07 -2.10
N CYS A 214 13.40 2.95 -1.84
CA CYS A 214 12.87 3.13 -0.50
C CYS A 214 13.00 1.84 0.32
N ASP A 215 13.38 2.01 1.57
CA ASP A 215 13.54 0.92 2.54
C ASP A 215 12.23 0.21 2.89
N SER A 216 11.11 0.84 2.58
CA SER A 216 9.79 0.34 2.94
C SER A 216 9.33 -0.75 1.98
N GLU A 217 9.76 -0.68 0.72
CA GLU A 217 9.60 -1.77 -0.25
C GLU A 217 10.35 -3.03 0.21
N LEU A 218 11.50 -2.87 0.88
CA LEU A 218 12.24 -3.99 1.46
C LEU A 218 11.41 -4.78 2.45
N ILE A 219 10.66 -4.09 3.33
CA ILE A 219 9.81 -4.76 4.33
C ILE A 219 8.71 -5.55 3.62
N ALA A 220 8.05 -4.96 2.63
CA ALA A 220 7.00 -5.63 1.87
C ALA A 220 7.52 -6.90 1.18
N VAL A 221 8.61 -6.78 0.42
CA VAL A 221 9.23 -7.92 -0.29
C VAL A 221 9.78 -8.96 0.69
N TYR A 222 10.40 -8.54 1.80
CA TYR A 222 10.91 -9.45 2.83
C TYR A 222 9.79 -10.30 3.46
N LEU A 223 8.68 -9.66 3.85
CA LEU A 223 7.56 -10.37 4.47
C LEU A 223 6.92 -11.34 3.46
N ALA A 224 6.71 -10.90 2.22
CA ALA A 224 6.13 -11.75 1.19
C ALA A 224 7.01 -12.95 0.84
N ASP A 225 8.33 -12.75 0.70
CA ASP A 225 9.31 -13.83 0.50
C ASP A 225 9.40 -14.78 1.70
N SER A 226 9.29 -14.27 2.92
CA SER A 226 9.27 -15.11 4.13
C SER A 226 8.02 -16.00 4.19
N MET A 227 6.86 -15.43 3.83
CA MET A 227 5.59 -16.15 3.81
C MET A 227 5.52 -17.20 2.70
N ASP A 228 6.03 -16.89 1.51
CA ASP A 228 6.06 -17.83 0.37
C ASP A 228 6.93 -19.06 0.64
N ARG A 229 7.97 -18.89 1.47
CA ARG A 229 8.91 -19.97 1.76
C ARG A 229 8.33 -21.00 2.71
N ASP A 230 7.94 -20.60 3.93
CA ASP A 230 7.38 -21.52 4.95
C ASP A 230 6.80 -20.78 6.19
N GLY A 231 6.74 -19.44 6.22
CA GLY A 231 6.31 -18.68 7.38
C GLY A 231 4.84 -18.26 7.33
N ASP A 232 4.17 -18.19 8.47
CA ASP A 232 2.97 -17.35 8.55
C ASP A 232 3.37 -15.86 8.66
N LEU A 233 2.37 -14.97 8.60
CA LEU A 233 2.61 -13.53 8.66
C LEU A 233 3.25 -13.11 9.99
N GLU A 234 2.75 -13.65 11.12
CA GLU A 234 3.19 -13.27 12.46
C GLU A 234 4.64 -13.71 12.70
N GLU A 235 4.98 -14.95 12.34
CA GLU A 235 6.34 -15.47 12.41
C GLU A 235 7.30 -14.67 11.51
N SER A 236 6.86 -14.35 10.28
CA SER A 236 7.64 -13.53 9.35
C SER A 236 7.92 -12.14 9.93
N MET A 237 6.95 -11.55 10.62
CA MET A 237 7.10 -10.27 11.30
C MET A 237 8.01 -10.36 12.52
N HIS A 238 7.90 -11.40 13.36
CA HIS A 238 8.84 -11.62 14.46
C HIS A 238 10.28 -11.79 13.98
N ARG A 239 10.50 -12.54 12.89
CA ARG A 239 11.83 -12.65 12.28
C ARG A 239 12.34 -11.30 11.80
N SER A 240 11.46 -10.46 11.23
CA SER A 240 11.81 -9.12 10.75
C SER A 240 12.44 -8.26 11.86
N ILE A 241 11.94 -8.33 13.09
CA ILE A 241 12.48 -7.60 14.27
C ILE A 241 13.95 -7.95 14.51
N SER A 242 14.33 -9.21 14.33
CA SER A 242 15.70 -9.67 14.55
C SER A 242 16.64 -9.43 13.36
N GLU A 243 16.08 -9.33 12.15
CA GLU A 243 16.83 -9.33 10.91
C GLU A 243 17.00 -7.93 10.30
N LEU A 244 16.00 -7.07 10.45
CA LEU A 244 16.02 -5.70 9.99
C LEU A 244 16.68 -4.83 11.06
N ASP A 245 17.64 -4.02 10.64
CA ASP A 245 18.36 -3.12 11.54
C ASP A 245 17.96 -1.69 11.23
N GLY A 246 17.82 -0.87 12.27
CA GLY A 246 17.36 0.50 12.19
C GLY A 246 16.26 0.83 13.20
N VAL A 247 15.65 1.98 13.00
CA VAL A 247 14.52 2.46 13.81
C VAL A 247 13.31 2.42 12.91
N PHE A 248 12.34 1.56 13.22
CA PHE A 248 11.20 1.34 12.36
C PHE A 248 9.95 0.95 13.13
N THR A 249 8.83 1.41 12.59
CA THR A 249 7.52 0.93 12.96
C THR A 249 6.75 0.78 11.66
N TYR A 250 6.22 -0.40 11.41
CA TYR A 250 5.52 -0.68 10.17
C TYR A 250 4.18 -1.36 10.44
N VAL A 251 3.30 -1.22 9.45
CA VAL A 251 2.01 -1.90 9.39
C VAL A 251 1.95 -2.58 8.04
N VAL A 252 1.62 -3.86 8.06
CA VAL A 252 1.43 -4.70 6.89
C VAL A 252 -0.04 -5.08 6.78
N ALA A 253 -0.56 -5.07 5.56
CA ALA A 253 -1.86 -5.60 5.23
C ALA A 253 -1.67 -6.71 4.19
N THR A 254 -2.37 -7.82 4.40
CA THR A 254 -2.48 -8.97 3.49
C THR A 254 -3.94 -9.12 3.04
N GLN A 255 -4.29 -10.11 2.22
CA GLN A 255 -5.66 -10.31 1.75
C GLN A 255 -6.73 -10.26 2.87
N ASP A 256 -6.44 -10.79 4.05
CA ASP A 256 -7.38 -10.94 5.16
C ASP A 256 -6.82 -10.57 6.55
N ARG A 257 -5.57 -10.05 6.62
CA ARG A 257 -4.92 -9.72 7.90
C ARG A 257 -4.21 -8.39 7.87
N VAL A 258 -4.23 -7.70 9.00
CA VAL A 258 -3.37 -6.54 9.29
C VAL A 258 -2.43 -6.92 10.42
N GLY A 259 -1.15 -6.58 10.28
CA GLY A 259 -0.16 -6.72 11.32
C GLY A 259 0.60 -5.43 11.57
N MET A 260 1.08 -5.24 12.78
CA MET A 260 2.00 -4.18 13.15
C MET A 260 3.27 -4.74 13.79
N ALA A 261 4.36 -3.98 13.69
CA ALA A 261 5.61 -4.30 14.36
C ALA A 261 6.37 -3.03 14.76
N LYS A 262 6.96 -3.03 15.97
CA LYS A 262 7.89 -2.00 16.44
C LYS A 262 9.29 -2.56 16.58
N ASP A 263 10.29 -1.77 16.19
CA ASP A 263 11.68 -2.08 16.45
C ASP A 263 12.00 -2.10 17.96
N VAL A 264 13.16 -2.66 18.33
CA VAL A 264 13.59 -2.81 19.73
C VAL A 264 13.99 -1.50 20.42
N MET A 265 14.19 -0.40 19.67
CA MET A 265 14.37 0.93 20.24
C MET A 265 13.03 1.66 20.43
N ALA A 266 11.97 1.24 19.74
CA ALA A 266 10.62 1.81 19.80
C ALA A 266 10.58 3.35 19.64
N ALA A 267 11.49 3.92 18.85
CA ALA A 267 11.65 5.36 18.75
C ALA A 267 10.61 6.04 17.84
N LYS A 268 9.81 5.26 17.11
CA LYS A 268 8.67 5.76 16.32
C LYS A 268 7.36 5.44 17.05
N PRO A 269 6.49 6.44 17.28
CA PRO A 269 5.26 6.24 18.03
C PRO A 269 4.25 5.45 17.22
N MET A 270 3.51 4.59 17.91
CA MET A 270 2.30 3.94 17.43
C MET A 270 1.30 3.88 18.57
N VAL A 271 0.07 4.24 18.30
CA VAL A 271 -1.04 4.13 19.24
C VAL A 271 -1.97 3.06 18.68
N LEU A 272 -2.46 2.20 19.56
CA LEU A 272 -3.31 1.06 19.23
C LEU A 272 -4.60 1.12 20.06
N TYR A 273 -5.71 0.93 19.38
CA TYR A 273 -7.04 0.68 19.93
C TYR A 273 -7.48 -0.72 19.51
N GLU A 274 -7.94 -1.51 20.47
CA GLU A 274 -8.46 -2.86 20.21
C GLU A 274 -9.85 -3.02 20.81
N SER A 275 -10.75 -3.60 20.02
CA SER A 275 -12.09 -4.03 20.46
C SER A 275 -12.43 -5.40 19.86
N ASP A 276 -13.61 -5.90 20.21
CA ASP A 276 -14.14 -7.15 19.67
C ASP A 276 -14.42 -7.07 18.16
N ASP A 277 -14.73 -5.88 17.65
CA ASP A 277 -15.20 -5.66 16.28
C ASP A 277 -14.18 -4.96 15.37
N LEU A 278 -13.34 -4.10 15.94
CA LEU A 278 -12.46 -3.18 15.21
C LEU A 278 -11.13 -3.04 15.92
N ILE A 279 -10.06 -3.09 15.15
CA ILE A 279 -8.73 -2.69 15.55
C ILE A 279 -8.36 -1.44 14.76
N ALA A 280 -7.85 -0.42 15.43
CA ALA A 280 -7.37 0.80 14.80
C ALA A 280 -6.00 1.17 15.37
N LEU A 281 -5.11 1.60 14.49
CA LEU A 281 -3.75 1.96 14.86
C LEU A 281 -3.30 3.18 14.08
N ALA A 282 -2.48 4.02 14.70
CA ALA A 282 -1.95 5.22 14.05
C ALA A 282 -0.69 5.73 14.74
N SER A 283 0.04 6.64 14.10
CA SER A 283 1.16 7.32 14.76
C SER A 283 0.74 8.23 15.93
N GLU A 284 -0.51 8.66 15.99
CA GLU A 284 -1.06 9.51 17.07
C GLU A 284 -2.53 9.16 17.35
N GLU A 285 -2.94 9.24 18.61
CA GLU A 285 -4.33 8.97 19.05
C GLU A 285 -5.36 9.86 18.35
N VAL A 286 -5.00 11.10 17.99
CA VAL A 286 -5.89 12.04 17.30
C VAL A 286 -6.47 11.47 16.00
N ALA A 287 -5.71 10.60 15.32
CA ALA A 287 -6.18 9.92 14.11
C ALA A 287 -7.27 8.89 14.44
N ILE A 288 -7.04 8.04 15.42
CA ILE A 288 -8.00 7.02 15.86
C ILE A 288 -9.29 7.68 16.35
N ARG A 289 -9.18 8.78 17.11
CA ARG A 289 -10.35 9.52 17.60
C ARG A 289 -11.27 10.05 16.50
N THR A 290 -10.80 10.20 15.26
CA THR A 290 -11.66 10.68 14.17
C THR A 290 -12.78 9.72 13.79
N ILE A 291 -12.62 8.42 14.08
CA ILE A 291 -13.57 7.37 13.70
C ILE A 291 -14.44 6.91 14.88
N PHE A 292 -14.30 7.52 16.06
CA PHE A 292 -15.10 7.20 17.24
C PHE A 292 -15.88 8.43 17.74
N PRO A 293 -17.19 8.29 18.04
CA PRO A 293 -17.98 9.36 18.64
C PRO A 293 -17.87 9.42 20.17
N HIS A 294 -17.11 8.52 20.81
CA HIS A 294 -17.01 8.34 22.25
C HIS A 294 -15.56 8.27 22.73
N GLU A 295 -15.34 8.28 24.04
CA GLU A 295 -14.02 8.08 24.64
C GLU A 295 -13.52 6.65 24.38
N ILE A 296 -12.23 6.54 24.06
CA ILE A 296 -11.57 5.27 23.74
C ILE A 296 -10.34 5.12 24.62
N ASP A 297 -10.03 3.87 24.98
CA ASP A 297 -8.78 3.52 25.63
C ASP A 297 -7.78 3.09 24.56
N THR A 298 -6.65 3.78 24.50
CA THR A 298 -5.57 3.44 23.58
C THR A 298 -4.26 3.28 24.35
N TYR A 299 -3.32 2.54 23.77
CA TYR A 299 -2.00 2.35 24.36
C TYR A 299 -0.90 2.41 23.29
N ASP A 300 0.32 2.74 23.70
CA ASP A 300 1.51 2.62 22.87
C ASP A 300 2.11 1.21 23.07
N PRO A 301 2.17 0.37 22.03
CA PRO A 301 2.75 -0.97 22.10
C PRO A 301 4.23 -0.93 22.51
N TYR A 302 4.71 -2.00 23.15
CA TYR A 302 6.07 -2.11 23.65
C TYR A 302 7.12 -2.30 22.54
N GLU A 303 8.39 -2.14 22.89
CA GLU A 303 9.51 -2.42 22.01
C GLU A 303 9.55 -3.89 21.56
N GLY A 304 9.86 -4.11 20.28
CA GLY A 304 9.89 -5.46 19.68
C GLY A 304 8.52 -6.14 19.58
N GLU A 305 7.42 -5.45 19.92
CA GLU A 305 6.08 -6.02 19.87
C GLU A 305 5.62 -6.22 18.42
N VAL A 306 5.00 -7.37 18.18
CA VAL A 306 4.35 -7.75 16.93
C VAL A 306 2.93 -8.17 17.27
N ARG A 307 1.97 -7.69 16.49
CA ARG A 307 0.57 -8.13 16.57
C ARG A 307 0.01 -8.34 15.18
N VAL A 308 -0.84 -9.34 15.05
CA VAL A 308 -1.56 -9.67 13.81
C VAL A 308 -3.03 -9.88 14.13
N TRP A 309 -3.90 -9.30 13.31
CA TRP A 309 -5.34 -9.44 13.39
C TRP A 309 -5.88 -9.90 12.05
N GLN A 310 -6.99 -10.65 12.09
CA GLN A 310 -7.67 -11.17 10.91
C GLN A 310 -9.06 -10.53 10.78
N SER A 311 -9.46 -10.25 9.55
CA SER A 311 -10.77 -9.71 9.21
C SER A 311 -11.87 -10.75 9.13
#